data_AF-A0A6L6D7C3-F1
#
_entry.id   AF-A0A6L6D7C3-F1
#
_cell.length_a   1.000
_cell.length_b   1.000
_cell.length_c   1.000
_cell.angle_alpha   90.00
_cell.angle_beta   90.00
_cell.angle_gamma   90.00
#
_symmetry.space_group_name_H-M   'P 1'
#
loop_
_entity.id
_entity.type
_entity.pdbx_description
1 polymer ?
#
loop_
_entity_poly.entity_id
_entity_poly.type
_entity_poly.pdbx_seq_one_letter_code
_entity_poly.pdbx_strand_id
1 'polypeptide(L)'
;DYKDTNLLQRFMSDRSKLRARRMNGNTVQQQRDIALAVKNAREMALLPYTKRVASARAPRRGEEDGDYNDRPRRGPRESRENPEAALIDKYADIAGLDPVLDADTDQAVDATIAATEEA
;
A
#
# COMPACT_ATOMS: atom_id res chain seq x y z
N ASP A 1 34.60 25.70 8.78
CA ASP A 1 35.61 24.74 8.27
C ASP A 1 35.19 23.31 8.63
N TYR A 2 35.84 22.26 8.10
CA TYR A 2 35.57 20.85 8.49
C TYR A 2 36.01 20.53 9.92
N LYS A 3 36.91 21.35 10.48
CA LYS A 3 37.43 21.24 11.86
C LYS A 3 36.42 21.68 12.91
N ASP A 4 35.44 22.50 12.54
CA ASP A 4 34.43 23.04 13.44
C ASP A 4 33.30 22.02 13.68
N THR A 5 33.63 20.91 14.34
CA THR A 5 32.71 19.79 14.59
C THR A 5 31.44 20.23 15.29
N ASN A 6 31.54 21.15 16.27
CA ASN A 6 30.40 21.70 16.99
C ASN A 6 29.41 22.44 16.08
N LEU A 7 29.91 23.20 15.10
CA LEU A 7 29.07 23.90 14.13
C LEU A 7 28.40 22.90 13.18
N LEU A 8 29.18 21.96 12.65
CA LEU A 8 28.68 20.93 11.73
C LEU A 8 27.65 20.01 12.38
N GLN A 9 27.82 19.70 13.67
CA GLN A 9 26.90 18.86 14.44
C GLN A 9 25.49 19.47 14.49
N ARG A 10 25.36 20.81 14.52
CA ARG A 10 24.06 21.52 14.51
C ARG A 10 23.30 21.33 13.21
N PHE A 11 24.01 21.19 12.09
CA PHE A 11 23.43 20.91 10.77
C PHE A 11 23.13 19.42 10.55
N MET A 12 23.41 18.57 11.55
CA MET A 12 23.13 17.13 11.52
C MET A 12 21.92 16.76 12.39
N SER A 13 21.36 15.59 12.10
CA SER A 13 20.38 14.91 12.95
C SER A 13 21.11 14.05 13.99
N ASP A 14 20.39 13.62 15.03
CA ASP A 14 20.89 12.72 16.08
C ASP A 14 21.41 11.39 15.53
N ARG A 15 20.85 10.93 14.40
CA ARG A 15 21.33 9.75 13.65
C ARG A 15 22.58 10.01 12.82
N SER A 16 23.18 11.19 12.95
CA SER A 16 24.32 11.66 12.17
C SER A 16 24.06 11.74 10.67
N LYS A 17 22.81 12.03 10.28
CA LYS A 17 22.43 12.38 8.89
C LYS A 17 22.45 13.90 8.71
N LEU A 18 22.79 14.39 7.52
CA LEU A 18 22.74 15.83 7.23
C LEU A 18 21.28 16.29 7.16
N ARG A 19 20.92 17.39 7.83
CA ARG A 19 19.57 17.97 7.75
C ARG A 19 19.36 18.62 6.39
N ALA A 20 18.10 18.60 5.93
CA ALA A 20 17.72 19.25 4.68
C ALA A 20 17.86 20.78 4.77
N ARG A 21 18.20 21.43 3.65
CA ARG A 21 18.37 22.89 3.54
C ARG A 21 17.23 23.69 4.18
N ARG A 22 15.97 23.28 3.90
CA ARG A 22 14.74 23.91 4.39
C ARG A 22 14.61 23.93 5.92
N MET A 23 15.30 23.04 6.64
CA MET A 23 15.21 22.98 8.11
C MET A 23 16.07 24.04 8.79
N ASN A 24 17.18 24.42 8.14
CA ASN A 24 18.14 25.37 8.69
C ASN A 24 18.04 26.76 8.02
N GLY A 25 17.25 26.90 6.95
CA GLY A 25 17.11 28.16 6.21
C GLY A 25 18.32 28.55 5.35
N ASN A 26 19.22 27.60 5.07
CA ASN A 26 20.46 27.90 4.33
C ASN A 26 20.21 28.14 2.83
N THR A 27 21.10 28.86 2.17
CA THR A 27 21.12 28.97 0.70
C THR A 27 21.64 27.69 0.04
N VAL A 28 21.50 27.56 -1.28
CA VAL A 28 22.01 26.41 -2.04
C VAL A 28 23.53 26.28 -1.90
N GLN A 29 24.24 27.39 -2.00
CA GLN A 29 25.71 27.43 -1.94
C GLN A 29 26.20 27.01 -0.56
N GLN A 30 25.68 27.62 0.50
CA GLN A 30 26.01 27.28 1.88
C GLN A 30 25.74 25.79 2.18
N GLN A 31 24.63 25.24 1.68
CA GLN A 31 24.34 23.82 1.88
C GLN A 31 25.37 22.90 1.20
N ARG A 32 25.89 23.27 0.02
CA ARG A 32 26.96 22.53 -0.66
C ARG A 32 28.25 22.60 0.13
N ASP A 33 28.61 23.78 0.63
CA ASP A 33 29.83 23.98 1.43
C ASP A 33 29.77 23.16 2.73
N ILE A 34 28.63 23.18 3.42
CA ILE A 34 28.41 22.35 4.61
C ILE A 34 28.50 20.86 4.26
N ALA A 35 27.91 20.43 3.14
CA ALA A 35 27.96 19.02 2.73
C ALA A 35 29.41 18.56 2.45
N LEU A 36 30.22 19.39 1.80
CA LEU A 36 31.64 19.13 1.57
C LEU A 36 32.42 19.11 2.89
N ALA A 37 32.20 20.09 3.77
CA ALA A 37 32.85 20.13 5.08
C ALA A 37 32.50 18.90 5.94
N VAL A 38 31.24 18.46 5.96
CA VAL A 38 30.81 17.24 6.68
C VAL A 38 31.41 15.99 6.05
N LYS A 39 31.55 15.93 4.71
CA LYS A 39 32.22 14.81 4.05
C LYS A 39 33.68 14.72 4.48
N ASN A 40 34.42 15.82 4.40
CA ASN A 40 35.83 15.87 4.79
C ASN A 40 35.99 15.56 6.29
N ALA A 41 35.14 16.10 7.15
CA ALA A 41 35.16 15.81 8.59
C ALA A 41 34.94 14.32 8.90
N ARG A 42 34.13 13.62 8.11
CA ARG A 42 33.91 12.17 8.26
C ARG A 42 35.08 11.34 7.74
N GLU A 43 35.73 11.79 6.67
CA GLU A 43 36.97 11.17 6.17
C GLU A 43 38.10 11.30 7.21
N MET A 44 38.16 12.44 7.90
CA MET A 44 39.09 12.68 9.03
C MET A 44 38.64 12.05 10.35
N ALA A 45 37.61 11.20 10.35
CA ALA A 45 37.04 10.56 11.53
C ALA A 45 36.60 11.50 12.68
N LEU A 46 36.40 12.79 12.40
CA LEU A 46 35.93 13.78 13.38
C LEU A 46 34.42 13.65 13.64
N LEU A 47 33.67 13.19 12.64
CA LEU A 47 32.21 12.98 12.73
C LEU A 47 31.83 11.56 12.32
N PRO A 48 30.84 10.95 12.98
CA PRO A 48 30.40 9.59 12.63
C PRO A 48 29.50 9.56 11.39
N TYR A 49 29.58 8.45 10.65
CA TYR A 49 28.71 8.19 9.49
C TYR A 49 27.28 7.78 9.90
N THR A 50 27.15 7.04 11.00
CA THR A 50 25.87 6.58 11.54
C THR A 50 25.91 6.55 13.06
N LYS A 51 24.80 6.90 13.70
CA LYS A 51 24.55 6.61 15.10
C LYS A 51 23.31 5.73 15.18
N ARG A 52 23.42 4.55 15.81
CA ARG A 52 22.24 3.75 16.14
C ARG A 52 21.50 4.46 17.27
N VAL A 53 20.36 5.05 16.96
CA VAL A 53 19.41 5.46 18.00
C VAL A 53 18.61 4.20 18.30
N ALA A 54 18.74 3.68 19.52
CA ALA A 54 17.88 2.61 19.99
C ALA A 54 16.45 3.15 20.02
N SER A 55 15.69 2.93 18.95
CA SER A 55 14.25 3.04 19.03
C SER A 55 13.84 1.94 19.98
N ALA A 56 13.56 2.28 21.23
CA ALA A 56 12.87 1.37 22.13
C ALA A 56 11.63 0.91 21.35
N ARG A 57 11.60 -0.37 20.94
CA ARG A 57 10.39 -0.97 20.44
C ARG A 57 9.45 -0.94 21.63
N ALA A 58 8.51 -0.01 21.61
CA ALA A 58 7.37 -0.11 22.51
C ALA A 58 6.78 -1.52 22.31
N PRO A 59 6.39 -2.22 23.39
CA PRO A 59 5.64 -3.45 23.24
C PRO A 59 4.46 -3.14 22.31
N ARG A 60 4.20 -4.03 21.35
CA ARG A 60 3.03 -3.84 20.47
C ARG A 60 1.81 -3.86 21.36
N ARG A 61 1.25 -2.67 21.61
CA ARG A 61 0.01 -2.49 22.36
C ARG A 61 -1.06 -3.35 21.69
N GLY A 62 -1.41 -4.48 22.29
CA GLY A 62 -2.37 -5.45 21.75
C GLY A 62 -2.02 -6.93 21.90
N GLU A 63 -0.88 -7.30 22.48
CA GLU A 63 -0.65 -8.66 23.00
C GLU A 63 -1.20 -8.75 24.45
N GLU A 64 -2.46 -8.37 24.63
CA GLU A 64 -3.23 -8.83 25.78
C GLU A 64 -3.70 -10.24 25.43
N ASP A 65 -3.60 -11.16 26.40
CA ASP A 65 -4.08 -12.53 26.35
C ASP A 65 -5.60 -12.59 26.16
N GLY A 66 -6.06 -12.14 24.99
CA GLY A 66 -7.45 -12.19 24.57
C GLY A 66 -7.72 -13.57 24.01
N ASP A 67 -8.45 -14.36 24.78
CA ASP A 67 -9.11 -15.60 24.37
C ASP A 67 -9.67 -15.44 22.94
N TYR A 68 -9.01 -16.09 21.97
CA TYR A 68 -9.31 -15.93 20.54
C TYR A 68 -10.68 -16.52 20.16
N ASN A 69 -11.42 -17.08 21.12
CA ASN A 69 -12.70 -17.73 20.92
C ASN A 69 -13.91 -16.78 20.84
N ASP A 70 -13.75 -15.48 21.15
CA ASP A 70 -14.86 -14.50 21.13
C ASP A 70 -14.89 -13.58 19.90
N ARG A 71 -14.05 -13.81 18.87
CA ARG A 71 -14.16 -13.05 17.62
C ARG A 71 -15.33 -13.57 16.80
N PRO A 72 -16.39 -12.77 16.54
CA PRO A 72 -17.42 -13.20 15.62
C PRO A 72 -16.76 -13.46 14.27
N ARG A 73 -16.92 -14.69 13.75
CA ARG A 73 -16.50 -15.02 12.39
C ARG A 73 -17.14 -13.99 11.48
N ARG A 74 -16.34 -13.13 10.84
CA ARG A 74 -16.83 -12.22 9.80
C ARG A 74 -17.61 -13.11 8.83
N GLY A 75 -18.93 -12.91 8.80
CA GLY A 75 -19.84 -13.76 8.06
C GLY A 75 -19.42 -13.88 6.59
N PRO A 76 -19.89 -14.92 5.88
CA PRO A 76 -19.63 -15.05 4.45
C PRO A 76 -19.86 -13.70 3.78
N ARG A 77 -18.87 -13.24 3.00
CA ARG A 77 -19.09 -12.08 2.13
C ARG A 77 -20.27 -12.45 1.26
N GLU A 78 -21.41 -11.78 1.46
CA GLU A 78 -22.52 -11.88 0.52
C GLU A 78 -21.93 -11.63 -0.85
N SER A 79 -21.91 -12.68 -1.66
CA SER A 79 -21.65 -12.58 -3.09
C SER A 79 -22.59 -11.50 -3.56
N ARG A 80 -22.01 -10.36 -3.96
CA ARG A 80 -22.72 -9.29 -4.65
C ARG A 80 -23.71 -9.95 -5.57
N GLU A 81 -24.98 -9.80 -5.21
CA GLU A 81 -26.10 -10.42 -5.89
C GLU A 81 -25.91 -10.17 -7.38
N ASN A 82 -26.03 -11.25 -8.16
CA ASN A 82 -25.91 -11.19 -9.60
C ASN A 82 -26.76 -10.02 -10.10
N PRO A 83 -26.17 -8.94 -10.68
CA PRO A 83 -26.94 -7.75 -11.06
C PRO A 83 -28.03 -8.07 -12.08
N GLU A 84 -27.92 -9.22 -12.76
CA GLU A 84 -28.94 -9.77 -13.65
C GLU A 84 -30.20 -10.24 -12.90
N ALA A 85 -30.06 -10.79 -11.68
CA ALA A 85 -31.19 -11.21 -10.85
C ALA A 85 -31.98 -10.02 -10.29
N ALA A 86 -31.29 -8.92 -9.96
CA ALA A 86 -31.95 -7.68 -9.52
C ALA A 86 -32.70 -6.96 -10.66
N LEU A 87 -32.34 -7.23 -11.92
CA LEU A 87 -33.09 -6.76 -13.08
C LEU A 87 -34.38 -7.55 -13.27
N ILE A 88 -34.38 -8.87 -13.05
CA ILE A 88 -35.58 -9.71 -13.17
C ILE A 88 -36.69 -9.19 -12.24
N ASP A 89 -36.38 -8.92 -10.97
CA ASP A 89 -37.36 -8.42 -9.99
C ASP A 89 -37.91 -7.02 -10.35
N LYS A 90 -37.09 -6.20 -11.02
CA LYS A 90 -37.47 -4.86 -11.49
C LYS A 90 -38.34 -4.87 -12.75
N TYR A 91 -38.29 -5.95 -13.54
CA TYR A 91 -39.02 -6.09 -14.82
C TYR A 91 -40.11 -7.17 -14.79
N ALA A 92 -40.26 -7.91 -13.69
CA ALA A 92 -41.28 -8.95 -13.51
C ALA A 92 -42.71 -8.41 -13.66
N ASP A 93 -42.94 -7.13 -13.35
CA ASP A 93 -44.26 -6.50 -13.44
C ASP A 93 -44.61 -6.00 -14.86
N ILE A 94 -43.66 -5.99 -15.82
CA ILE A 94 -43.84 -5.28 -17.10
C ILE A 94 -44.52 -6.12 -18.19
N ALA A 95 -44.65 -7.43 -18.01
CA ALA A 95 -45.60 -8.23 -18.78
C ALA A 95 -45.88 -9.47 -17.96
N GLY A 96 -47.16 -9.82 -17.74
CA GLY A 96 -47.57 -11.08 -17.10
C GLY A 96 -47.22 -12.31 -17.92
N LEU A 97 -45.93 -12.50 -18.21
CA LEU A 97 -45.33 -13.70 -18.78
C LEU A 97 -44.56 -14.38 -17.64
N ASP A 98 -45.03 -15.54 -17.24
CA ASP A 98 -44.30 -16.41 -16.33
C ASP A 98 -42.93 -16.77 -16.96
N PRO A 99 -41.83 -16.77 -16.19
CA PRO A 99 -40.53 -17.17 -16.70
C PRO A 99 -40.56 -18.67 -17.04
N VAL A 100 -40.45 -18.99 -18.32
CA VAL A 100 -40.26 -20.37 -18.82
C VAL A 100 -38.87 -20.81 -18.40
N LEU A 101 -38.79 -21.55 -17.29
CA LEU A 101 -37.63 -22.34 -16.90
C LEU A 101 -37.75 -23.72 -17.55
N ASP A 102 -37.51 -23.80 -18.85
CA ASP A 102 -37.32 -25.08 -19.52
C ASP A 102 -35.84 -25.26 -19.89
N ALA A 103 -35.29 -26.33 -19.33
CA ALA A 103 -33.93 -26.81 -19.47
C ALA A 103 -33.61 -27.20 -20.93
N ASP A 104 -32.30 -27.37 -21.20
CA ASP A 104 -31.74 -28.09 -22.35
C ASP A 104 -31.54 -27.30 -23.66
N THR A 105 -31.01 -26.07 -23.58
CA THR A 105 -30.45 -25.36 -24.76
C THR A 105 -29.10 -25.89 -25.26
N ASP A 106 -28.51 -26.89 -24.60
CA ASP A 106 -27.22 -27.46 -25.02
C ASP A 106 -27.32 -28.36 -26.26
N GLN A 107 -28.52 -28.81 -26.67
CA GLN A 107 -28.65 -29.76 -27.77
C GLN A 107 -28.84 -29.12 -29.16
N ALA A 108 -29.00 -27.79 -29.23
CA ALA A 108 -29.28 -27.09 -30.49
C ALA A 108 -28.04 -26.51 -31.19
N VAL A 109 -26.93 -26.31 -30.47
CA VAL A 109 -25.71 -25.68 -31.04
C VAL A 109 -24.86 -26.63 -31.88
N ASP A 110 -24.91 -27.94 -31.62
CA ASP A 110 -24.13 -28.94 -32.36
C ASP A 110 -24.66 -29.20 -33.78
N ALA A 111 -25.96 -29.05 -34.02
CA ALA A 111 -26.55 -29.24 -35.35
C ALA A 111 -26.16 -28.12 -36.33
N THR A 112 -25.89 -26.92 -35.83
CA THR A 112 -25.52 -25.76 -36.65
C THR A 112 -24.06 -25.75 -37.10
N ILE A 113 -23.14 -26.34 -36.33
CA ILE A 113 -21.71 -26.38 -36.70
C ILE A 113 -21.43 -27.44 -37.76
N ALA A 114 -22.17 -28.55 -37.77
CA ALA A 114 -22.00 -29.62 -38.75
C ALA A 114 -22.42 -29.23 -40.19
N ALA A 115 -23.28 -28.23 -40.35
CA ALA A 115 -23.76 -27.79 -41.67
C ALA A 115 -22.84 -26.79 -42.40
N THR A 116 -21.74 -26.36 -41.76
CA THR A 116 -20.83 -25.34 -42.30
C THR A 116 -19.48 -25.87 -42.83
N GLU A 117 -19.27 -27.19 -42.86
CA GLU A 117 -18.01 -27.81 -43.33
C GLU A 117 -18.12 -28.61 -44.66
N GLU A 118 -19.25 -28.57 -45.38
CA GLU A 118 -19.32 -28.99 -46.79
C GLU A 118 -19.82 -27.84 -47.69
N ALA A 119 -18.91 -26.94 -48.07
CA ALA A 119 -19.02 -26.08 -49.26
C ALA A 119 -17.64 -25.55 -49.70
#